data_AF-A0A496ZFB7-F1
#
_entry.id   AF-A0A496ZFB7-F1
#
_cell.length_a   1.000
_cell.length_b   1.000
_cell.length_c   1.000
_cell.angle_alpha   90.00
_cell.angle_beta   90.00
_cell.angle_gamma   90.00
#
_symmetry.space_group_name_H-M   'P 1'
#
loop_
_entity.id
_entity.type
_entity.pdbx_description
1 polymer ?
#
loop_
_entity_poly.entity_id
_entity_poly.type
_entity_poly.pdbx_seq_one_letter_code
_entity_poly.pdbx_strand_id
1 'polypeptide(L)'
;MYLSHFNLKIKPFRISPDPKFLWLGETHKEALAMLKYGIHDNCGFLLLSGDVGTGKTTLINGLLESLDDQTLIAMISDPDLEKLDFYNFLTQAFDIKKTFKSKGDFLVHFIHFLHKANADDKKVLIIIDEAQRLSHEIMEEIRQLSNIEKKDTKLLNVFLVGQHEIIEALNETRNRALLQRITMKYLVGPLKHEDVENYIAFRLKVAGTEKKIFSSGAIRQIISFSNGYPRLINIICDHALLTTYVKGKQKVDATIIKESARDLHINVEQPKGSQVNIRFIDRLADAFRHPLQITLSGILLYLGLLILIMSTAGIILFKSGFIPSLITDMLPVKSTQPQHLSMAPDNTTPALKPSVESLSSPDLTAQPANEAPELETGAQEKSTSPPPAEPAPTPPPFQDKMFTVQFPSDSNEFSPDAYTLLDDIIDTALGYQGLEILITGYSDSVGNIGYNKQLSKFRATVVKSYLVGHGIDPKRILVSGMGPDNPIATNDTPEGRQLNRRVEILLKSKQ
;
A
#
# COMPACT_ATOMS: atom_id res chain seq x y z
N MET A 1 1.44 24.26 12.06
CA MET A 1 2.21 24.93 13.15
C MET A 1 3.71 24.61 13.07
N TYR A 2 4.19 23.37 13.25
CA TYR A 2 5.64 23.10 13.17
C TYR A 2 6.27 23.27 11.76
N LEU A 3 5.46 23.31 10.69
CA LEU A 3 5.94 23.39 9.31
C LEU A 3 6.81 24.63 9.06
N SER A 4 6.30 25.82 9.40
CA SER A 4 7.03 27.07 9.24
C SER A 4 8.30 27.11 10.09
N HIS A 5 8.24 26.54 11.31
CA HIS A 5 9.36 26.45 12.23
C HIS A 5 10.55 25.65 11.66
N PHE A 6 10.27 24.59 10.91
CA PHE A 6 11.29 23.75 10.27
C PHE A 6 11.49 24.02 8.77
N ASN A 7 10.91 25.09 8.22
CA ASN A 7 10.90 25.41 6.78
C ASN A 7 10.35 24.28 5.89
N LEU A 8 9.28 23.61 6.33
CA LEU A 8 8.61 22.54 5.60
C LEU A 8 7.39 23.08 4.85
N LYS A 9 7.12 22.55 3.65
CA LYS A 9 5.95 22.91 2.83
C LYS A 9 4.73 22.03 3.14
N ILE A 10 4.99 20.76 3.47
CA ILE A 10 3.98 19.74 3.78
C ILE A 10 4.45 18.90 4.96
N LYS A 11 3.54 18.18 5.62
CA LYS A 11 3.90 17.29 6.75
C LYS A 11 4.74 16.11 6.25
N PRO A 12 6.02 15.97 6.66
CA PRO A 12 6.91 14.90 6.18
C PRO A 12 6.49 13.52 6.66
N PHE A 13 5.90 13.43 7.85
CA PHE A 13 5.65 12.14 8.52
C PHE A 13 4.17 11.75 8.58
N ARG A 14 3.35 12.25 7.64
CA ARG A 14 1.96 11.79 7.49
C ARG A 14 1.91 10.27 7.27
N ILE A 15 0.89 9.64 7.85
CA ILE A 15 0.68 8.18 7.78
C ILE A 15 -0.06 7.79 6.48
N SER A 16 -0.71 8.75 5.81
CA SER A 16 -1.35 8.55 4.51
C SER A 16 -0.38 7.90 3.50
N PRO A 17 -0.82 6.90 2.71
CA PRO A 17 0.01 6.13 1.77
C PRO A 17 0.27 6.92 0.47
N ASP A 18 0.64 8.20 0.58
CA ASP A 18 0.94 9.06 -0.56
C ASP A 18 2.24 8.59 -1.27
N PRO A 19 2.18 8.26 -2.57
CA PRO A 19 3.31 7.73 -3.32
C PRO A 19 4.54 8.64 -3.39
N LYS A 20 4.37 9.97 -3.26
CA LYS A 20 5.50 10.91 -3.22
C LYS A 20 6.43 10.65 -2.04
N PHE A 21 5.90 10.02 -1.00
CA PHE A 21 6.64 9.62 0.19
C PHE A 21 7.07 8.15 0.18
N LEU A 22 6.92 7.43 -0.94
CA LEU A 22 7.47 6.10 -1.11
C LEU A 22 8.99 6.17 -1.18
N TRP A 23 9.64 5.75 -0.10
CA TRP A 23 11.09 5.59 -0.08
C TRP A 23 11.47 4.26 -0.73
N LEU A 24 12.13 4.33 -1.88
CA LEU A 24 12.63 3.17 -2.62
C LEU A 24 14.04 2.80 -2.14
N GLY A 25 14.12 2.22 -0.94
CA GLY A 25 15.32 1.49 -0.49
C GLY A 25 15.61 0.28 -1.37
N GLU A 26 16.75 -0.39 -1.14
CA GLU A 26 17.11 -1.61 -1.89
C GLU A 26 16.00 -2.67 -1.84
N THR A 27 15.48 -2.95 -0.64
CA THR A 27 14.39 -3.92 -0.44
C THR A 27 13.11 -3.54 -1.17
N HIS A 28 12.70 -2.27 -1.10
CA HIS A 28 11.48 -1.80 -1.76
C HIS A 28 11.63 -1.74 -3.28
N LYS A 29 12.84 -1.46 -3.80
CA LYS A 29 13.16 -1.53 -5.23
C LYS A 29 13.07 -2.96 -5.74
N GLU A 30 13.63 -3.92 -5.00
CA GLU A 30 13.51 -5.34 -5.33
C GLU A 30 12.05 -5.79 -5.36
N ALA A 31 11.27 -5.42 -4.35
CA ALA A 31 9.84 -5.72 -4.28
C ALA A 31 9.09 -5.16 -5.50
N LEU A 32 9.31 -3.88 -5.80
CA LEU A 32 8.69 -3.21 -6.94
C LEU A 32 9.09 -3.84 -8.28
N ALA A 33 10.36 -4.20 -8.44
CA ALA A 33 10.86 -4.86 -9.65
C ALA A 33 10.22 -6.24 -9.84
N MET A 34 10.08 -7.03 -8.77
CA MET A 34 9.39 -8.31 -8.82
C MET A 34 7.91 -8.14 -9.19
N LEU A 35 7.22 -7.18 -8.56
CA LEU A 35 5.82 -6.89 -8.86
C LEU A 35 5.63 -6.51 -10.34
N LYS A 36 6.49 -5.66 -10.88
CA LYS A 36 6.46 -5.29 -12.31
C LYS A 36 6.74 -6.48 -13.22
N TYR A 37 7.74 -7.29 -12.89
CA TYR A 37 8.05 -8.51 -13.63
C TYR A 37 6.85 -9.45 -13.69
N GLY A 38 6.16 -9.65 -12.55
CA GLY A 38 4.97 -10.51 -12.47
C GLY A 38 3.82 -10.10 -13.38
N ILE A 39 3.61 -8.79 -13.57
CA ILE A 39 2.58 -8.26 -14.47
C ILE A 39 3.00 -8.45 -15.94
N HIS A 40 4.24 -8.09 -16.26
CA HIS A 40 4.74 -8.14 -17.64
C HIS A 40 4.75 -9.57 -18.19
N ASP A 41 5.27 -10.52 -17.40
CA ASP A 41 5.42 -11.94 -17.77
C ASP A 41 4.15 -12.77 -17.51
N ASN A 42 3.05 -12.13 -17.05
CA ASN A 42 1.79 -12.80 -16.73
C ASN A 42 1.97 -14.02 -15.82
N CYS A 43 2.75 -13.87 -14.73
CA CYS A 43 3.09 -14.98 -13.85
C CYS A 43 1.89 -15.54 -13.06
N GLY A 44 0.71 -14.94 -13.20
CA GLY A 44 -0.51 -15.36 -12.53
C GLY A 44 -0.57 -14.81 -11.11
N PHE A 45 -0.30 -15.64 -10.11
CA PHE A 45 -0.37 -15.21 -8.71
C PHE A 45 0.94 -14.69 -8.16
N LEU A 46 0.84 -13.58 -7.44
CA LEU A 46 1.90 -13.04 -6.61
C LEU A 46 1.37 -12.79 -5.20
N LEU A 47 2.18 -13.10 -4.20
CA LEU A 47 1.90 -12.81 -2.79
C LEU A 47 2.87 -11.77 -2.24
N LEU A 48 2.35 -10.64 -1.80
CA LEU A 48 3.06 -9.62 -1.05
C LEU A 48 2.58 -9.65 0.41
N SER A 49 3.41 -10.20 1.31
CA SER A 49 3.06 -10.30 2.73
C SER A 49 4.01 -9.47 3.58
N GLY A 50 3.55 -9.00 4.73
CA GLY A 50 4.40 -8.30 5.70
C GLY A 50 3.59 -7.80 6.88
N ASP A 51 4.28 -7.44 7.95
CA ASP A 51 3.62 -6.94 9.17
C ASP A 51 2.85 -5.64 8.95
N VAL A 52 2.02 -5.27 9.92
CA VAL A 52 1.32 -3.98 9.93
C VAL A 52 2.34 -2.84 9.92
N GLY A 53 2.16 -1.89 9.01
CA GLY A 53 2.98 -0.68 8.96
C GLY A 53 4.34 -0.83 8.27
N THR A 54 4.61 -1.92 7.56
CA THR A 54 5.84 -2.12 6.75
C THR A 54 5.83 -1.40 5.40
N GLY A 55 4.72 -0.76 5.02
CA GLY A 55 4.63 0.05 3.79
C GLY A 55 4.04 -0.68 2.57
N LYS A 56 3.36 -1.82 2.75
CA LYS A 56 2.69 -2.57 1.68
C LYS A 56 1.79 -1.69 0.80
N THR A 57 0.86 -0.94 1.39
CA THR A 57 -0.07 -0.06 0.65
C THR A 57 0.68 1.04 -0.11
N THR A 58 1.72 1.63 0.49
CA THR A 58 2.56 2.64 -0.19
C THR A 58 3.30 2.02 -1.38
N LEU A 59 3.78 0.78 -1.26
CA LEU A 59 4.43 0.04 -2.35
C LEU A 59 3.44 -0.26 -3.49
N ILE A 60 2.20 -0.66 -3.16
CA ILE A 60 1.14 -0.88 -4.15
C ILE A 60 0.79 0.43 -4.86
N ASN A 61 0.61 1.54 -4.14
CA ASN A 61 0.31 2.81 -4.79
C ASN A 61 1.45 3.28 -5.72
N GLY A 62 2.71 3.08 -5.31
CA GLY A 62 3.86 3.37 -6.17
C GLY A 62 3.98 2.42 -7.37
N LEU A 63 3.55 1.17 -7.23
CA LEU A 63 3.39 0.25 -8.37
C LEU A 63 2.36 0.83 -9.34
N LEU A 64 1.15 1.15 -8.85
CA LEU A 64 0.04 1.67 -9.66
C LEU A 64 0.43 2.94 -10.43
N GLU A 65 1.12 3.89 -9.80
CA GLU A 65 1.63 5.10 -10.48
C GLU A 65 2.65 4.81 -11.58
N SER A 66 3.30 3.65 -11.52
CA SER A 66 4.36 3.26 -12.44
C SER A 66 3.90 2.29 -13.54
N LEU A 67 2.64 1.86 -13.50
CA LEU A 67 2.00 1.07 -14.55
C LEU A 67 1.45 2.00 -15.62
N ASP A 68 1.43 1.52 -16.85
CA ASP A 68 0.91 2.24 -18.01
C ASP A 68 -0.57 1.88 -18.28
N ASP A 69 -1.16 2.58 -19.27
CA ASP A 69 -2.55 2.36 -19.70
C ASP A 69 -2.81 0.99 -20.35
N GLN A 70 -1.77 0.14 -20.48
CA GLN A 70 -1.86 -1.23 -20.97
C GLN A 70 -2.29 -2.21 -19.86
N THR A 71 -2.36 -1.78 -18.61
CA THR A 71 -2.82 -2.63 -17.50
C THR A 71 -4.21 -2.21 -17.01
N LEU A 72 -5.18 -3.11 -17.15
CA LEU A 72 -6.52 -2.98 -16.56
C LEU A 72 -6.46 -3.49 -15.12
N ILE A 73 -6.85 -2.66 -14.15
CA ILE A 73 -6.63 -2.92 -12.72
C ILE A 73 -7.95 -2.88 -11.97
N ALA A 74 -8.19 -3.90 -11.14
CA ALA A 74 -9.22 -3.89 -10.11
C ALA A 74 -8.55 -4.01 -8.73
N MET A 75 -8.91 -3.12 -7.80
CA MET A 75 -8.41 -3.16 -6.42
C MET A 75 -9.55 -3.47 -5.46
N ILE A 76 -9.36 -4.49 -4.62
CA ILE A 76 -10.29 -4.93 -3.58
C ILE A 76 -9.60 -4.71 -2.24
N SER A 77 -10.02 -3.68 -1.50
CA SER A 77 -9.43 -3.34 -0.19
C SER A 77 -10.15 -3.98 1.00
N ASP A 78 -11.41 -4.37 0.83
CA ASP A 78 -12.20 -5.08 1.83
C ASP A 78 -12.66 -6.41 1.24
N PRO A 79 -11.87 -7.49 1.38
CA PRO A 79 -12.13 -8.76 0.69
C PRO A 79 -13.15 -9.67 1.41
N ASP A 80 -13.70 -9.21 2.53
CA ASP A 80 -14.71 -9.92 3.35
C ASP A 80 -16.10 -9.78 2.70
N LEU A 81 -16.27 -10.45 1.56
CA LEU A 81 -17.44 -10.36 0.70
C LEU A 81 -18.08 -11.73 0.50
N GLU A 82 -19.41 -11.74 0.36
CA GLU A 82 -20.11 -12.91 -0.17
C GLU A 82 -19.78 -13.12 -1.65
N LYS A 83 -19.96 -14.34 -2.17
CA LYS A 83 -19.55 -14.71 -3.54
C LYS A 83 -20.13 -13.79 -4.62
N LEU A 84 -21.42 -13.48 -4.55
CA LEU A 84 -22.09 -12.69 -5.57
C LEU A 84 -21.64 -11.23 -5.51
N ASP A 85 -21.44 -10.70 -4.31
CA ASP A 85 -20.93 -9.36 -4.07
C ASP A 85 -19.48 -9.22 -4.54
N PHE A 86 -18.64 -10.24 -4.30
CA PHE A 86 -17.29 -10.31 -4.85
C PHE A 86 -17.28 -10.18 -6.38
N TYR A 87 -18.14 -10.90 -7.10
CA TYR A 87 -18.24 -10.79 -8.56
C TYR A 87 -18.73 -9.43 -9.03
N ASN A 88 -19.75 -8.88 -8.38
CA ASN A 88 -20.30 -7.57 -8.74
C ASN A 88 -19.31 -6.44 -8.44
N PHE A 89 -18.61 -6.50 -7.30
CA PHE A 89 -17.56 -5.56 -6.95
C PHE A 89 -16.40 -5.62 -7.94
N LEU A 90 -15.93 -6.83 -8.27
CA LEU A 90 -14.84 -7.03 -9.22
C LEU A 90 -15.17 -6.46 -10.60
N THR A 91 -16.37 -6.69 -11.10
CA THR A 91 -16.80 -6.21 -12.41
C THR A 91 -17.01 -4.70 -12.44
N GLN A 92 -17.55 -4.13 -11.36
CA GLN A 92 -17.61 -2.68 -11.20
C GLN A 92 -16.21 -2.04 -11.17
N ALA A 93 -15.24 -2.66 -10.51
CA ALA A 93 -13.86 -2.16 -10.45
C ALA A 93 -13.17 -2.15 -11.84
N PHE A 94 -13.61 -3.00 -12.77
CA PHE A 94 -13.17 -2.98 -14.17
C PHE A 94 -14.05 -2.11 -15.10
N ASP A 95 -14.96 -1.29 -14.55
CA ASP A 95 -15.95 -0.48 -15.29
C ASP A 95 -16.88 -1.32 -16.20
N ILE A 96 -17.16 -2.57 -15.83
CA ILE A 96 -18.15 -3.42 -16.49
C ILE A 96 -19.53 -3.05 -15.93
N LYS A 97 -20.30 -2.25 -16.68
CA LYS A 97 -21.62 -1.70 -16.28
C LYS A 97 -22.74 -2.73 -16.33
N LYS A 98 -22.63 -3.82 -15.56
CA LYS A 98 -23.65 -4.86 -15.41
C LYS A 98 -23.59 -5.45 -14.01
N THR A 99 -24.77 -5.69 -13.42
CA THR A 99 -24.91 -6.45 -12.17
C THR A 99 -25.30 -7.89 -12.52
N PHE A 100 -24.63 -8.84 -11.88
CA PHE A 100 -24.81 -10.26 -12.08
C PHE A 100 -25.64 -10.86 -10.94
N LYS A 101 -26.53 -11.78 -11.30
CA LYS A 101 -27.42 -12.50 -10.35
C LYS A 101 -26.96 -13.93 -10.09
N SER A 102 -25.98 -14.42 -10.83
CA SER A 102 -25.42 -15.75 -10.67
C SER A 102 -23.96 -15.80 -11.14
N LYS A 103 -23.21 -16.78 -10.62
CA LYS A 103 -21.84 -17.07 -11.05
C LYS A 103 -21.74 -17.35 -12.55
N GLY A 104 -22.70 -18.10 -13.12
CA GLY A 104 -22.68 -18.48 -14.54
C GLY A 104 -22.76 -17.26 -15.46
N ASP A 105 -23.68 -16.34 -15.17
CA ASP A 105 -23.81 -15.08 -15.93
C ASP A 105 -22.54 -14.22 -15.81
N PHE A 106 -21.98 -14.11 -14.60
CA PHE A 106 -20.69 -13.44 -14.39
C PHE A 106 -19.56 -14.07 -15.22
N LEU A 107 -19.38 -15.39 -15.18
CA LEU A 107 -18.28 -16.07 -15.86
C LEU A 107 -18.30 -15.86 -17.37
N VAL A 108 -19.48 -15.92 -18.01
CA VAL A 108 -19.60 -15.69 -19.46
C VAL A 108 -19.07 -14.30 -19.85
N HIS A 109 -19.47 -13.28 -19.09
CA HIS A 109 -19.04 -11.91 -19.35
C HIS A 109 -17.57 -11.66 -18.98
N PHE A 110 -17.12 -12.22 -17.86
CA PHE A 110 -15.74 -12.03 -17.39
C PHE A 110 -14.73 -12.74 -18.31
N ILE A 111 -15.03 -13.95 -18.78
CA ILE A 111 -14.20 -14.66 -19.77
C ILE A 111 -14.11 -13.85 -21.07
N HIS A 112 -15.23 -13.32 -21.56
CA HIS A 112 -15.22 -12.46 -22.74
C HIS A 112 -14.37 -11.20 -22.55
N PHE A 113 -14.50 -10.55 -21.39
CA PHE A 113 -13.67 -9.40 -21.01
C PHE A 113 -12.17 -9.73 -21.02
N LEU A 114 -11.75 -10.84 -20.39
CA LEU A 114 -10.34 -11.26 -20.36
C LEU A 114 -9.78 -11.55 -21.75
N HIS A 115 -10.56 -12.22 -22.62
CA HIS A 115 -10.13 -12.48 -23.99
C HIS A 115 -10.04 -11.21 -24.83
N LYS A 116 -10.96 -10.25 -24.62
CA LYS A 116 -10.93 -8.95 -25.30
C LYS A 116 -9.70 -8.15 -24.86
N ALA A 117 -9.47 -8.03 -23.54
CA ALA A 117 -8.29 -7.35 -23.01
C ALA A 117 -6.99 -7.92 -23.60
N ASN A 118 -6.87 -9.25 -23.66
CA ASN A 118 -5.73 -9.91 -24.29
C ASN A 118 -5.62 -9.65 -25.80
N ALA A 119 -6.74 -9.57 -26.53
CA ALA A 119 -6.73 -9.24 -27.96
C ALA A 119 -6.29 -7.79 -28.22
N ASP A 120 -6.59 -6.90 -27.27
CA ASP A 120 -6.18 -5.49 -27.27
C ASP A 120 -4.77 -5.28 -26.67
N ASP A 121 -3.99 -6.36 -26.47
CA ASP A 121 -2.67 -6.39 -25.84
C ASP A 121 -2.61 -5.77 -24.43
N LYS A 122 -3.72 -5.84 -23.70
CA LYS A 122 -3.83 -5.38 -22.32
C LYS A 122 -3.63 -6.50 -21.32
N LYS A 123 -2.97 -6.17 -20.21
CA LYS A 123 -2.86 -7.02 -19.03
C LYS A 123 -4.06 -6.79 -18.11
N VAL A 124 -4.51 -7.84 -17.43
CA VAL A 124 -5.57 -7.73 -16.41
C VAL A 124 -4.97 -8.08 -15.06
N LEU A 125 -5.11 -7.18 -14.09
CA LEU A 125 -4.58 -7.30 -12.74
C LEU A 125 -5.70 -7.13 -11.71
N ILE A 126 -5.81 -8.07 -10.79
CA ILE A 126 -6.60 -7.93 -9.57
C ILE A 126 -5.63 -7.78 -8.41
N ILE A 127 -5.76 -6.71 -7.63
CA ILE A 127 -5.04 -6.51 -6.37
C ILE A 127 -6.03 -6.69 -5.24
N ILE A 128 -5.76 -7.63 -4.34
CA ILE A 128 -6.57 -7.89 -3.15
C ILE A 128 -5.74 -7.49 -1.94
N ASP A 129 -6.05 -6.35 -1.34
CA ASP A 129 -5.44 -5.88 -0.10
C ASP A 129 -6.13 -6.52 1.12
N GLU A 130 -5.42 -6.55 2.25
CA GLU A 130 -5.84 -7.24 3.48
C GLU A 130 -6.28 -8.70 3.21
N ALA A 131 -5.59 -9.40 2.29
CA ALA A 131 -5.94 -10.73 1.79
C ALA A 131 -6.08 -11.80 2.88
N GLN A 132 -5.49 -11.61 4.07
CA GLN A 132 -5.71 -12.48 5.22
C GLN A 132 -7.18 -12.50 5.71
N ARG A 133 -8.02 -11.55 5.28
CA ARG A 133 -9.45 -11.51 5.56
C ARG A 133 -10.30 -12.29 4.56
N LEU A 134 -9.71 -12.84 3.49
CA LEU A 134 -10.44 -13.65 2.52
C LEU A 134 -11.04 -14.90 3.16
N SER A 135 -12.31 -15.20 2.85
CA SER A 135 -12.90 -16.49 3.17
C SER A 135 -12.32 -17.61 2.29
N HIS A 136 -12.43 -18.85 2.77
CA HIS A 136 -12.05 -20.04 1.99
C HIS A 136 -12.85 -20.18 0.71
N GLU A 137 -14.13 -19.79 0.74
CA GLU A 137 -14.93 -19.80 -0.48
C GLU A 137 -14.38 -18.82 -1.52
N ILE A 138 -14.05 -17.58 -1.13
CA ILE A 138 -13.54 -16.58 -2.06
C ILE A 138 -12.14 -16.94 -2.57
N MET A 139 -11.26 -17.50 -1.73
CA MET A 139 -9.97 -18.02 -2.17
C MET A 139 -10.12 -19.09 -3.26
N GLU A 140 -11.09 -19.99 -3.13
CA GLU A 140 -11.37 -20.99 -4.15
C GLU A 140 -11.96 -20.38 -5.44
N GLU A 141 -12.82 -19.35 -5.33
CA GLU A 141 -13.30 -18.63 -6.51
C GLU A 141 -12.17 -17.91 -7.24
N ILE A 142 -11.28 -17.22 -6.52
CA ILE A 142 -10.08 -16.58 -7.07
C ILE A 142 -9.20 -17.62 -7.78
N ARG A 143 -8.98 -18.78 -7.15
CA ARG A 143 -8.23 -19.89 -7.76
C ARG A 143 -8.90 -20.36 -9.06
N GLN A 144 -10.23 -20.45 -9.11
CA GLN A 144 -10.96 -20.84 -10.31
C GLN A 144 -10.83 -19.81 -11.43
N LEU A 145 -10.94 -18.51 -11.12
CA LEU A 145 -10.80 -17.44 -12.12
C LEU A 145 -9.42 -17.42 -12.76
N SER A 146 -8.37 -17.73 -11.99
CA SER A 146 -7.01 -17.83 -12.52
C SER A 146 -6.79 -18.96 -13.54
N ASN A 147 -7.72 -19.93 -13.63
CA ASN A 147 -7.65 -21.01 -14.62
C ASN A 147 -8.08 -20.56 -16.02
N ILE A 148 -8.64 -19.35 -16.15
CA ILE A 148 -9.05 -18.82 -17.44
C ILE A 148 -7.79 -18.44 -18.23
N GLU A 149 -7.50 -19.19 -19.29
CA GLU A 149 -6.29 -19.06 -20.10
C GLU A 149 -6.58 -19.22 -21.60
N LYS A 150 -5.66 -18.75 -22.46
CA LYS A 150 -5.77 -18.86 -23.92
C LYS A 150 -4.48 -19.44 -24.50
N LYS A 151 -4.54 -20.62 -25.14
CA LYS A 151 -3.36 -21.25 -25.76
C LYS A 151 -2.13 -21.26 -24.82
N ASP A 152 -2.34 -21.71 -23.58
CA ASP A 152 -1.33 -21.76 -22.51
C ASP A 152 -0.80 -20.40 -22.01
N THR A 153 -1.44 -19.29 -22.37
CA THR A 153 -1.14 -17.96 -21.83
C THR A 153 -2.15 -17.55 -20.76
N LYS A 154 -1.64 -17.12 -19.59
CA LYS A 154 -2.47 -16.57 -18.51
C LYS A 154 -3.09 -15.25 -18.93
N LEU A 155 -4.39 -15.10 -18.65
CA LEU A 155 -5.15 -13.88 -18.96
C LEU A 155 -5.36 -12.98 -17.74
N LEU A 156 -5.05 -13.48 -16.54
CA LEU A 156 -5.35 -12.81 -15.28
C LEU A 156 -4.15 -12.90 -14.33
N ASN A 157 -3.71 -11.74 -13.84
CA ASN A 157 -2.77 -11.64 -12.73
C ASN A 157 -3.53 -11.32 -11.45
N VAL A 158 -3.16 -11.98 -10.35
CA VAL A 158 -3.78 -11.78 -9.04
C VAL A 158 -2.70 -11.53 -7.99
N PHE A 159 -2.74 -10.34 -7.41
CA PHE A 159 -1.81 -9.91 -6.36
C PHE A 159 -2.53 -9.99 -5.03
N LEU A 160 -2.15 -10.97 -4.21
CA LEU A 160 -2.59 -11.08 -2.83
C LEU A 160 -1.66 -10.23 -1.97
N VAL A 161 -2.20 -9.21 -1.32
CA VAL A 161 -1.47 -8.30 -0.44
C VAL A 161 -2.05 -8.44 0.96
N GLY A 162 -1.22 -8.74 1.95
CA GLY A 162 -1.76 -8.99 3.29
C GLY A 162 -0.71 -9.09 4.40
N GLN A 163 -1.21 -9.43 5.57
CA GLN A 163 -0.41 -9.70 6.77
C GLN A 163 0.05 -11.16 6.78
N HIS A 164 1.00 -11.53 7.65
CA HIS A 164 1.62 -12.88 7.65
C HIS A 164 0.61 -14.03 7.80
N GLU A 165 -0.54 -13.76 8.40
CA GLU A 165 -1.69 -14.62 8.57
C GLU A 165 -2.20 -15.22 7.24
N ILE A 166 -2.06 -14.51 6.11
CA ILE A 166 -2.43 -15.06 4.79
C ILE A 166 -1.61 -16.30 4.44
N ILE A 167 -0.34 -16.36 4.87
CA ILE A 167 0.53 -17.49 4.60
C ILE A 167 0.04 -18.70 5.38
N GLU A 168 -0.41 -18.51 6.62
CA GLU A 168 -0.98 -19.57 7.45
C GLU A 168 -2.29 -20.08 6.82
N ALA A 169 -3.20 -19.17 6.45
CA ALA A 169 -4.44 -19.50 5.78
C ALA A 169 -4.21 -20.28 4.47
N LEU A 170 -3.23 -19.89 3.65
CA LEU A 170 -2.90 -20.57 2.40
C LEU A 170 -2.30 -21.98 2.60
N ASN A 171 -1.65 -22.23 3.75
CA ASN A 171 -1.07 -23.54 4.06
C ASN A 171 -2.10 -24.57 4.54
N GLU A 172 -3.30 -24.12 4.94
CA GLU A 172 -4.41 -25.01 5.28
C GLU A 172 -4.75 -25.97 4.13
N THR A 173 -5.06 -27.22 4.45
CA THR A 173 -5.31 -28.29 3.47
C THR A 173 -6.31 -27.88 2.38
N ARG A 174 -7.38 -27.16 2.76
CA ARG A 174 -8.43 -26.68 1.84
C ARG A 174 -7.97 -25.59 0.86
N ASN A 175 -6.92 -24.85 1.18
CA ASN A 175 -6.41 -23.74 0.38
C ASN A 175 -5.10 -24.06 -0.37
N ARG A 176 -4.48 -25.22 -0.12
CA ARG A 176 -3.19 -25.62 -0.72
C ARG A 176 -3.16 -25.51 -2.24
N ALA A 177 -4.29 -25.75 -2.91
CA ALA A 177 -4.39 -25.63 -4.36
C ALA A 177 -4.15 -24.19 -4.86
N LEU A 178 -4.55 -23.17 -4.08
CA LEU A 178 -4.26 -21.77 -4.36
C LEU A 178 -2.79 -21.45 -4.06
N LEU A 179 -2.26 -21.94 -2.93
CA LEU A 179 -0.84 -21.77 -2.57
C LEU A 179 0.10 -22.28 -3.68
N GLN A 180 -0.21 -23.43 -4.26
CA GLN A 180 0.56 -24.01 -5.38
C GLN A 180 0.54 -23.17 -6.66
N ARG A 181 -0.40 -22.22 -6.78
CA ARG A 181 -0.47 -21.29 -7.92
C ARG A 181 0.34 -20.01 -7.71
N ILE A 182 0.78 -19.73 -6.48
CA ILE A 182 1.58 -18.55 -6.15
C ILE A 182 2.98 -18.73 -6.73
N THR A 183 3.23 -18.09 -7.86
CA THR A 183 4.49 -18.16 -8.60
C THR A 183 5.59 -17.37 -7.90
N MET A 184 5.22 -16.26 -7.26
CA MET A 184 6.16 -15.39 -6.56
C MET A 184 5.62 -14.96 -5.20
N LYS A 185 6.52 -14.93 -4.21
CA LYS A 185 6.23 -14.48 -2.86
C LYS A 185 7.29 -13.49 -2.40
N TYR A 186 6.87 -12.31 -1.98
CA TYR A 186 7.71 -11.31 -1.33
C TYR A 186 7.27 -11.08 0.12
N LEU A 187 8.25 -10.98 1.02
CA LEU A 187 8.03 -10.63 2.42
C LEU A 187 8.61 -9.23 2.70
N VAL A 188 7.74 -8.25 2.87
CA VAL A 188 8.13 -6.88 3.24
C VAL A 188 8.38 -6.84 4.76
N GLY A 189 9.65 -6.70 5.13
CA GLY A 189 10.06 -6.51 6.52
C GLY A 189 10.20 -5.04 6.92
N PRO A 190 10.51 -4.77 8.20
CA PRO A 190 10.95 -3.46 8.66
C PRO A 190 12.17 -2.95 7.89
N LEU A 191 12.39 -1.63 7.92
CA LEU A 191 13.62 -1.03 7.39
C LEU A 191 14.83 -1.51 8.19
N LYS A 192 15.94 -1.79 7.50
CA LYS A 192 17.20 -2.05 8.18
C LYS A 192 17.64 -0.81 8.96
N HIS A 193 18.37 -1.01 10.05
CA HIS A 193 18.84 0.10 10.88
C HIS A 193 19.65 1.15 10.10
N GLU A 194 20.43 0.72 9.11
CA GLU A 194 21.20 1.57 8.20
C GLU A 194 20.33 2.43 7.27
N ASP A 195 19.09 1.99 7.01
CA ASP A 195 18.16 2.66 6.09
C ASP A 195 17.30 3.72 6.78
N VAL A 196 17.14 3.66 8.11
CA VAL A 196 16.22 4.54 8.84
C VAL A 196 16.60 6.02 8.72
N GLU A 197 17.89 6.36 8.78
CA GLU A 197 18.32 7.75 8.59
C GLU A 197 18.01 8.25 7.18
N ASN A 198 18.27 7.41 6.17
CA ASN A 198 18.01 7.72 4.76
C ASN A 198 16.52 7.88 4.50
N TYR A 199 15.68 7.04 5.10
CA TYR A 199 14.23 7.14 5.04
C TYR A 199 13.72 8.46 5.63
N ILE A 200 14.18 8.84 6.83
CA ILE A 200 13.83 10.11 7.48
C ILE A 200 14.28 11.29 6.63
N ALA A 201 15.52 11.27 6.14
CA ALA A 201 16.07 12.31 5.28
C ALA A 201 15.27 12.46 3.98
N PHE A 202 14.89 11.35 3.36
CA PHE A 202 14.07 11.35 2.15
C PHE A 202 12.71 12.01 2.40
N ARG A 203 11.99 11.66 3.48
CA ARG A 203 10.69 12.27 3.77
C ARG A 203 10.81 13.77 4.05
N LEU A 204 11.86 14.20 4.74
CA LEU A 204 12.14 15.63 4.94
C LEU A 204 12.43 16.35 3.62
N LYS A 205 13.19 15.71 2.72
CA LYS A 205 13.48 16.24 1.39
C LYS A 205 12.22 16.44 0.57
N VAL A 206 11.33 15.44 0.54
CA VAL A 206 10.02 15.54 -0.12
C VAL A 206 9.18 16.67 0.48
N ALA A 207 9.28 16.88 1.80
CA ALA A 207 8.60 17.98 2.49
C ALA A 207 9.25 19.36 2.29
N GLY A 208 10.40 19.43 1.60
CA GLY A 208 11.04 20.67 1.17
C GLY A 208 12.28 21.09 1.95
N THR A 209 12.89 20.22 2.75
CA THR A 209 14.13 20.54 3.49
C THR A 209 15.17 19.42 3.44
N GLU A 210 16.43 19.81 3.27
CA GLU A 210 17.59 18.90 3.41
C GLU A 210 18.36 19.17 4.72
N LYS A 211 17.86 20.08 5.57
CA LYS A 211 18.48 20.40 6.86
C LYS A 211 18.40 19.18 7.79
N LYS A 212 19.49 18.90 8.51
CA LYS A 212 19.51 17.87 9.57
C LYS A 212 18.75 18.35 10.81
N ILE A 213 17.44 18.09 10.82
CA ILE A 213 16.54 18.39 11.94
C ILE A 213 16.75 17.41 13.10
N PHE A 214 17.01 16.14 12.79
CA PHE A 214 17.23 15.07 13.77
C PHE A 214 18.73 14.88 14.04
N SER A 215 19.11 14.87 15.31
CA SER A 215 20.49 14.51 15.70
C SER A 215 20.74 13.00 15.54
N SER A 216 21.99 12.59 15.40
CA SER A 216 22.35 11.16 15.37
C SER A 216 21.90 10.40 16.63
N GLY A 217 21.82 11.09 17.79
CA GLY A 217 21.25 10.54 19.01
C GLY A 217 19.73 10.30 18.89
N ALA A 218 19.00 11.21 18.24
CA ALA A 218 17.58 11.03 17.94
C ALA A 218 17.37 9.85 16.99
N ILE A 219 18.15 9.74 15.91
CA ILE A 219 18.07 8.62 14.95
C ILE A 219 18.24 7.27 15.67
N ARG A 220 19.24 7.13 16.55
CA ARG A 220 19.42 5.90 17.35
C ARG A 220 18.22 5.57 18.23
N GLN A 221 17.60 6.58 18.84
CA GLN A 221 16.39 6.35 19.64
C GLN A 221 15.19 5.99 18.76
N ILE A 222 15.01 6.63 17.61
CA ILE A 222 13.94 6.30 16.66
C ILE A 222 14.10 4.85 16.21
N ILE A 223 15.31 4.43 15.86
CA ILE A 223 15.62 3.04 15.53
C ILE A 223 15.18 2.09 16.67
N SER A 224 15.58 2.39 17.91
CA SER A 224 15.28 1.55 19.07
C SER A 224 13.79 1.46 19.41
N PHE A 225 13.04 2.54 19.29
CA PHE A 225 11.61 2.56 19.60
C PHE A 225 10.76 2.03 18.44
N SER A 226 11.22 2.23 17.20
CA SER A 226 10.47 1.84 16.02
C SER A 226 10.78 0.43 15.54
N ASN A 227 11.90 -0.17 15.93
CA ASN A 227 12.43 -1.41 15.34
C ASN A 227 12.50 -1.40 13.81
N GLY A 228 12.59 -0.22 13.19
CA GLY A 228 12.61 -0.05 11.74
C GLY A 228 11.23 -0.03 11.07
N TYR A 229 10.12 -0.13 11.80
CA TYR A 229 8.77 -0.11 11.20
C TYR A 229 8.43 1.31 10.67
N PRO A 230 8.24 1.51 9.35
CA PRO A 230 7.96 2.82 8.75
C PRO A 230 6.85 3.61 9.42
N ARG A 231 5.71 2.97 9.71
CA ARG A 231 4.55 3.63 10.37
C ARG A 231 4.94 4.17 11.76
N LEU A 232 5.70 3.39 12.53
CA LEU A 232 6.12 3.79 13.87
C LEU A 232 7.19 4.88 13.83
N ILE A 233 8.14 4.80 12.88
CA ILE A 233 9.08 5.89 12.58
C ILE A 233 8.31 7.19 12.32
N ASN A 234 7.29 7.13 11.46
CA ASN A 234 6.49 8.29 11.10
C ASN A 234 5.77 8.90 12.31
N ILE A 235 5.10 8.08 13.11
CA ILE A 235 4.38 8.52 14.31
C ILE A 235 5.35 9.20 15.30
N ILE A 236 6.49 8.56 15.59
CA ILE A 236 7.50 9.11 16.50
C ILE A 236 8.05 10.42 15.96
N CYS A 237 8.39 10.49 14.67
CA CYS A 237 8.98 11.69 14.07
C CYS A 237 8.00 12.85 14.01
N ASP A 238 6.73 12.62 13.65
CA ASP A 238 5.70 13.67 13.60
C ASP A 238 5.48 14.28 15.00
N HIS A 239 5.32 13.42 16.02
CA HIS A 239 5.18 13.85 17.40
C HIS A 239 6.43 14.61 17.87
N ALA A 240 7.63 14.11 17.56
CA ALA A 240 8.88 14.75 17.95
C ALA A 240 9.07 16.15 17.32
N LEU A 241 8.65 16.35 16.07
CA LEU A 241 8.65 17.68 15.45
C LEU A 241 7.69 18.62 16.19
N LEU A 242 6.50 18.15 16.54
CA LEU A 242 5.54 18.93 17.32
C LEU A 242 6.08 19.29 18.72
N THR A 243 6.60 18.30 19.47
CA THR A 243 7.18 18.53 20.80
C THR A 243 8.36 19.50 20.75
N THR A 244 9.21 19.41 19.72
CA THR A 244 10.35 20.32 19.54
C THR A 244 9.89 21.75 19.28
N TYR A 245 8.85 21.92 18.45
CA TYR A 245 8.23 23.22 18.20
C TYR A 245 7.63 23.82 19.47
N VAL A 246 6.83 23.06 20.23
CA VAL A 246 6.22 23.51 21.49
C VAL A 246 7.28 23.94 22.51
N LYS A 247 8.46 23.31 22.50
CA LYS A 247 9.59 23.64 23.38
C LYS A 247 10.50 24.76 22.85
N GLY A 248 10.18 25.37 21.70
CA GLY A 248 10.98 26.43 21.09
C GLY A 248 12.39 25.98 20.66
N LYS A 249 12.63 24.68 20.52
CA LYS A 249 13.93 24.12 20.11
C LYS A 249 14.04 24.06 18.59
N GLN A 250 15.27 24.08 18.05
CA GLN A 250 15.52 24.03 16.60
C GLN A 250 15.92 22.63 16.08
N LYS A 251 16.24 21.69 16.97
CA LYS A 251 16.66 20.33 16.62
C LYS A 251 15.98 19.30 17.51
N VAL A 252 15.70 18.14 16.91
CA VAL A 252 15.20 16.96 17.60
C VAL A 252 16.39 16.18 18.15
N ASP A 253 16.49 16.13 19.47
CA ASP A 253 17.53 15.38 20.20
C ASP A 253 16.98 14.04 20.75
N ALA A 254 17.86 13.22 21.32
CA ALA A 254 17.48 11.93 21.90
C ALA A 254 16.46 12.07 23.04
N THR A 255 16.48 13.19 23.77
CA THR A 255 15.57 13.45 24.89
C THR A 255 14.15 13.67 24.38
N ILE A 256 14.00 14.45 23.31
CA ILE A 256 12.69 14.66 22.65
C ILE A 256 12.10 13.34 22.14
N ILE A 257 12.92 12.46 21.55
CA ILE A 257 12.43 11.16 21.07
C ILE A 257 11.95 10.29 22.23
N LYS A 258 12.71 10.21 23.33
CA LYS A 258 12.32 9.44 24.52
C LYS A 258 11.02 9.97 25.15
N GLU A 259 10.86 11.28 25.19
CA GLU A 259 9.64 11.92 25.65
C GLU A 259 8.47 11.59 24.73
N SER A 260 8.65 11.77 23.41
CA SER A 260 7.63 11.45 22.41
C SER A 260 7.20 9.99 22.47
N ALA A 261 8.15 9.06 22.61
CA ALA A 261 7.85 7.63 22.73
C ALA A 261 7.08 7.30 24.01
N ARG A 262 7.40 7.98 25.13
CA ARG A 262 6.68 7.82 26.40
C ARG A 262 5.23 8.34 26.29
N ASP A 263 5.05 9.52 25.71
CA ASP A 263 3.74 10.14 25.53
C ASP A 263 2.83 9.31 24.62
N LEU A 264 3.42 8.69 23.60
CA LEU A 264 2.75 7.76 22.69
C LEU A 264 2.53 6.36 23.29
N HIS A 265 2.98 6.10 24.52
CA HIS A 265 2.94 4.79 25.17
C HIS A 265 3.57 3.66 24.34
N ILE A 266 4.64 3.97 23.60
CA ILE A 266 5.39 2.97 22.84
C ILE A 266 6.26 2.18 23.82
N ASN A 267 5.82 0.98 24.17
CA ASN A 267 6.59 0.08 25.02
C ASN A 267 7.78 -0.48 24.24
N VAL A 268 8.97 -0.39 24.83
CA VAL A 268 10.14 -1.14 24.36
C VAL A 268 9.95 -2.57 24.85
N GLU A 269 9.28 -3.41 24.07
CA GLU A 269 9.55 -4.84 24.18
C GLU A 269 10.98 -5.05 23.69
N GLN A 270 11.90 -5.16 24.65
CA GLN A 270 13.18 -5.83 24.42
C GLN A 270 12.83 -7.16 23.72
N PRO A 271 13.42 -7.48 22.57
CA PRO A 271 13.15 -8.74 21.92
C PRO A 271 13.63 -9.85 22.84
N LYS A 272 12.73 -10.40 23.65
CA LYS A 272 12.87 -11.79 24.09
C LYS A 272 12.90 -12.55 22.80
N GLY A 273 14.03 -13.22 22.53
CA GLY A 273 14.24 -13.99 21.32
C GLY A 273 13.09 -14.96 21.11
N SER A 274 12.06 -14.51 20.40
CA SER A 274 11.35 -15.34 19.46
C SER A 274 12.43 -15.67 18.44
N GLN A 275 13.13 -16.77 18.71
CA GLN A 275 13.51 -17.66 17.64
C GLN A 275 12.21 -17.99 16.92
N VAL A 276 11.76 -17.10 16.02
CA VAL A 276 11.06 -17.53 14.83
C VAL A 276 12.00 -18.59 14.30
N ASN A 277 11.53 -19.83 14.32
CA ASN A 277 12.33 -20.98 13.99
C ASN A 277 12.55 -20.88 12.47
N ILE A 278 13.52 -20.05 12.05
CA ILE A 278 13.92 -19.82 10.66
C ILE A 278 14.39 -21.15 10.04
N ARG A 279 14.66 -22.18 10.86
CA ARG A 279 14.83 -23.57 10.42
C ARG A 279 13.63 -24.15 9.66
N PHE A 280 12.42 -23.59 9.78
CA PHE A 280 11.27 -24.05 9.01
C PHE A 280 11.19 -23.40 7.62
N ILE A 281 11.66 -22.15 7.49
CA ILE A 281 11.71 -21.43 6.21
C ILE A 281 12.91 -21.91 5.38
N ASP A 282 14.05 -22.19 6.00
CA ASP A 282 15.21 -22.78 5.32
C ASP A 282 14.89 -24.18 4.76
N ARG A 283 14.07 -24.99 5.44
CA ARG A 283 13.64 -26.30 4.91
C ARG A 283 12.74 -26.19 3.68
N LEU A 284 11.97 -25.12 3.53
CA LEU A 284 11.14 -24.88 2.35
C LEU A 284 11.95 -24.23 1.22
N ALA A 285 12.93 -23.38 1.54
CA ALA A 285 13.88 -22.86 0.56
C ALA A 285 14.81 -23.97 0.03
N ASP A 286 15.22 -24.92 0.87
CA ASP A 286 16.02 -26.10 0.47
C ASP A 286 15.21 -27.09 -0.38
N ALA A 287 13.89 -27.21 -0.12
CA ALA A 287 13.00 -28.04 -0.94
C ALA A 287 12.83 -27.53 -2.37
N PHE A 288 13.16 -26.26 -2.65
CA PHE A 288 13.08 -25.65 -3.98
C PHE A 288 14.44 -25.16 -4.52
N ARG A 289 15.55 -25.30 -3.76
CA ARG A 289 16.92 -24.99 -4.21
C ARG A 289 17.69 -26.16 -4.80
N HIS A 290 17.16 -27.37 -4.71
CA HIS A 290 17.74 -28.52 -5.38
C HIS A 290 16.94 -28.87 -6.64
N PRO A 291 17.32 -28.40 -7.86
CA PRO A 291 17.27 -29.35 -8.96
C PRO A 291 18.10 -30.55 -8.48
N LEU A 292 17.60 -31.78 -8.64
CA LEU A 292 18.31 -33.00 -8.23
C LEU A 292 19.81 -32.78 -8.41
N GLN A 293 20.59 -32.71 -7.31
CA GLN A 293 22.04 -32.77 -7.42
C GLN A 293 22.34 -34.20 -7.84
N ILE A 294 22.23 -34.47 -9.14
CA ILE A 294 22.72 -35.71 -9.70
C ILE A 294 24.24 -35.58 -9.61
N THR A 295 24.80 -36.12 -8.53
CA THR A 295 26.23 -36.31 -8.42
C THR A 295 26.69 -37.12 -9.63
N LEU A 296 27.92 -36.91 -10.09
CA LEU A 296 28.48 -37.63 -11.25
C LEU A 296 28.31 -39.15 -11.12
N SER A 297 28.33 -39.66 -9.87
CA SER A 297 28.03 -41.05 -9.54
C SER A 297 26.58 -41.46 -9.80
N GLY A 298 25.60 -40.59 -9.54
CA GLY A 298 24.19 -40.82 -9.87
C GLY A 298 23.92 -40.87 -11.38
N ILE A 299 24.59 -40.01 -12.16
CA ILE A 299 24.51 -40.04 -13.64
C ILE A 299 25.09 -41.35 -14.16
N LEU A 300 26.26 -41.77 -13.66
CA LEU A 300 26.91 -43.02 -14.07
C LEU A 300 26.07 -44.26 -13.72
N LEU A 301 25.40 -44.26 -12.57
CA LEU A 301 24.53 -45.37 -12.16
C LEU A 301 23.26 -45.44 -13.00
N TYR A 302 22.67 -44.30 -13.34
CA TYR A 302 21.53 -44.22 -14.26
C TYR A 302 21.92 -44.66 -15.69
N LEU A 303 23.07 -44.21 -16.19
CA LEU A 303 23.58 -44.62 -17.51
C LEU A 303 23.87 -46.12 -17.56
N GLY A 304 24.45 -46.69 -16.49
CA GLY A 304 24.69 -48.12 -16.35
C GLY A 304 23.40 -48.94 -16.35
N LEU A 305 22.37 -48.48 -15.64
CA LEU A 305 21.05 -49.12 -15.64
C LEU A 305 20.39 -49.06 -17.03
N LEU A 306 20.51 -47.92 -17.73
CA LEU A 306 19.99 -47.76 -19.08
C LEU A 306 20.68 -48.73 -20.07
N ILE A 307 22.01 -48.87 -19.99
CA ILE A 307 22.77 -49.81 -20.82
C ILE A 307 22.35 -51.25 -20.52
N LEU A 308 22.11 -51.59 -19.25
CA LEU A 308 21.63 -52.92 -18.85
C LEU A 308 20.24 -53.22 -19.42
N ILE A 309 19.31 -52.25 -19.35
CA ILE A 309 17.97 -52.38 -19.91
C ILE A 309 18.03 -52.50 -21.44
N MET A 310 18.86 -51.69 -22.11
CA MET A 310 19.03 -51.77 -23.56
C MET A 310 19.67 -53.09 -24.01
N SER A 311 20.63 -53.62 -23.24
CA SER A 311 21.27 -54.92 -23.54
C SER A 311 20.29 -56.08 -23.38
N THR A 312 19.46 -56.05 -22.34
CA THR A 312 18.44 -57.08 -22.08
C THR A 312 17.30 -57.00 -23.09
N ALA A 313 16.84 -55.79 -23.43
CA ALA A 313 15.87 -55.57 -24.50
C ALA A 313 16.41 -56.00 -25.87
N GLY A 314 17.68 -55.71 -26.17
CA GLY A 314 18.34 -56.15 -27.40
C GLY A 314 18.43 -57.68 -27.51
N ILE A 315 18.76 -58.37 -26.41
CA ILE A 315 18.79 -59.84 -26.37
C ILE A 315 17.37 -60.43 -26.55
N ILE A 316 16.34 -59.80 -25.97
CA ILE A 316 14.94 -60.22 -26.13
C ILE A 316 14.46 -59.99 -27.57
N LEU A 317 14.80 -58.85 -28.18
CA LEU A 317 14.48 -58.54 -29.58
C LEU A 317 15.22 -59.44 -30.57
N PHE A 318 16.46 -59.84 -30.27
CA PHE A 318 17.23 -60.78 -31.06
C PHE A 318 16.69 -62.22 -30.94
N LYS A 319 16.34 -62.67 -29.72
CA LYS A 319 15.73 -64.00 -29.50
C LYS A 319 14.30 -64.12 -30.02
N SER A 320 13.56 -63.03 -30.13
CA SER A 320 12.19 -63.00 -30.68
C SER A 320 12.14 -62.94 -32.21
N GLY A 321 13.29 -62.91 -32.90
CA GLY A 321 13.36 -62.98 -34.36
C GLY A 321 12.85 -61.72 -35.09
N PHE A 322 12.82 -60.57 -34.43
CA PHE A 322 12.27 -59.34 -34.98
C PHE A 322 13.20 -58.66 -36.02
N ILE A 323 14.52 -58.79 -35.86
CA ILE A 323 15.53 -58.08 -36.66
C ILE A 323 15.63 -58.54 -38.15
N PRO A 324 15.48 -59.84 -38.51
CA PRO A 324 15.51 -60.28 -39.91
C PRO A 324 14.37 -59.74 -40.78
N SER A 325 13.27 -59.25 -40.20
CA SER A 325 12.09 -58.75 -40.94
C SER A 325 12.27 -57.32 -41.46
N LEU A 326 13.03 -56.47 -40.75
CA LEU A 326 13.17 -55.05 -41.06
C LEU A 326 14.14 -54.75 -42.21
N ILE A 327 15.06 -55.67 -42.52
CA ILE A 327 16.08 -55.47 -43.57
C ILE A 327 15.52 -55.77 -44.97
N THR A 328 14.44 -56.56 -45.07
CA THR A 328 13.88 -56.99 -46.37
C THR A 328 13.06 -55.88 -47.05
N ASP A 329 12.48 -54.94 -46.29
CA ASP A 329 11.57 -53.91 -46.81
C ASP A 329 12.26 -52.61 -47.28
N MET A 330 13.59 -52.50 -47.18
CA MET A 330 14.32 -51.24 -47.44
C MET A 330 15.17 -51.22 -48.73
N LEU A 331 14.95 -52.16 -49.66
CA LEU A 331 15.58 -52.10 -51.00
C LEU A 331 14.56 -51.80 -52.09
N PRO A 332 14.56 -50.59 -52.69
CA PRO A 332 13.96 -50.38 -54.00
C PRO A 332 15.00 -50.43 -55.12
N VAL A 333 14.69 -51.21 -56.15
CA VAL A 333 15.39 -51.34 -57.43
C VAL A 333 14.65 -50.56 -58.52
N LYS A 334 15.41 -49.84 -59.36
CA LYS A 334 15.14 -49.31 -60.74
C LYS A 334 14.05 -48.25 -60.93
N SER A 335 14.35 -47.00 -61.34
CA SER A 335 14.91 -46.44 -62.60
C SER A 335 13.86 -46.09 -63.67
N THR A 336 13.68 -44.80 -63.96
CA THR A 336 13.58 -44.24 -65.33
C THR A 336 13.65 -42.70 -65.30
N GLN A 337 14.27 -42.14 -66.34
CA GLN A 337 14.70 -40.75 -66.57
C GLN A 337 14.19 -40.36 -68.00
N PRO A 338 14.51 -39.19 -68.61
CA PRO A 338 13.98 -37.81 -68.44
C PRO A 338 13.41 -37.19 -69.75
N GLN A 339 12.93 -35.93 -69.71
CA GLN A 339 13.05 -34.89 -70.77
C GLN A 339 12.36 -33.59 -70.32
N HIS A 340 12.56 -32.38 -70.86
CA HIS A 340 13.70 -31.53 -71.23
C HIS A 340 13.08 -30.13 -71.60
N LEU A 341 13.88 -29.05 -71.64
CA LEU A 341 13.62 -27.69 -72.21
C LEU A 341 12.78 -26.69 -71.38
N SER A 342 13.02 -25.36 -71.37
CA SER A 342 14.10 -24.48 -71.85
C SER A 342 13.71 -23.00 -71.55
N MET A 343 14.74 -22.17 -71.26
CA MET A 343 14.91 -20.72 -71.53
C MET A 343 14.02 -19.61 -70.89
N ALA A 344 14.64 -18.87 -69.94
CA ALA A 344 15.19 -17.48 -70.05
C ALA A 344 14.24 -16.27 -70.39
N PRO A 345 14.70 -14.99 -70.29
CA PRO A 345 14.27 -14.04 -69.24
C PRO A 345 13.81 -12.65 -69.78
N ASP A 346 13.36 -11.73 -68.91
CA ASP A 346 13.59 -10.27 -69.01
C ASP A 346 12.93 -9.53 -67.83
N ASN A 347 13.69 -8.81 -67.00
CA ASN A 347 13.98 -7.36 -67.05
C ASN A 347 12.75 -6.44 -66.87
N THR A 348 12.73 -5.67 -65.79
CA THR A 348 12.94 -4.21 -65.81
C THR A 348 12.70 -3.58 -64.42
N THR A 349 13.70 -2.84 -63.95
CA THR A 349 13.57 -1.71 -62.99
C THR A 349 13.23 -0.45 -63.80
N PRO A 350 12.65 0.62 -63.22
CA PRO A 350 13.44 1.66 -62.52
C PRO A 350 12.70 2.22 -61.27
N ALA A 351 13.35 2.49 -60.14
CA ALA A 351 14.13 3.69 -59.80
C ALA A 351 13.43 5.03 -60.12
N LEU A 352 13.00 5.77 -59.10
CA LEU A 352 13.23 7.21 -58.96
C LEU A 352 12.90 7.68 -57.53
N LYS A 353 13.70 8.66 -57.10
CA LYS A 353 13.93 9.14 -55.75
C LYS A 353 13.43 10.61 -55.68
N PRO A 354 13.77 11.38 -54.64
CA PRO A 354 12.88 12.05 -53.69
C PRO A 354 12.48 13.49 -54.10
N SER A 355 11.60 14.13 -53.35
CA SER A 355 11.49 15.60 -53.35
C SER A 355 11.14 16.13 -51.97
N VAL A 356 11.87 17.20 -51.63
CA VAL A 356 11.88 18.01 -50.42
C VAL A 356 11.22 19.34 -50.77
N GLU A 357 10.38 19.89 -49.89
CA GLU A 357 10.07 21.33 -49.75
C GLU A 357 9.14 21.45 -48.52
N SER A 358 9.55 21.96 -47.35
CA SER A 358 9.84 23.37 -46.97
C SER A 358 8.73 24.35 -47.33
N LEU A 359 8.11 24.95 -46.30
CA LEU A 359 7.56 26.32 -46.18
C LEU A 359 6.74 26.36 -44.87
N SER A 360 7.31 26.89 -43.78
CA SER A 360 7.16 28.29 -43.31
C SER A 360 5.96 28.48 -42.37
N SER A 361 6.27 28.83 -41.12
CA SER A 361 5.43 29.57 -40.18
C SER A 361 4.98 30.92 -40.75
N PRO A 362 3.97 31.55 -40.13
CA PRO A 362 4.31 32.79 -39.41
C PRO A 362 3.59 32.99 -38.07
N ASP A 363 4.32 33.73 -37.23
CA ASP A 363 3.94 34.71 -36.20
C ASP A 363 2.49 34.90 -35.78
N LEU A 364 2.32 35.03 -34.46
CA LEU A 364 1.66 36.19 -33.85
C LEU A 364 2.40 36.58 -32.57
N THR A 365 3.15 37.68 -32.64
CA THR A 365 3.73 38.40 -31.50
C THR A 365 2.88 39.62 -31.16
N ALA A 366 2.69 39.84 -29.85
CA ALA A 366 2.72 41.13 -29.15
C ALA A 366 1.56 42.14 -29.47
N GLN A 367 1.08 43.02 -28.59
CA GLN A 367 1.69 43.73 -27.45
C GLN A 367 0.57 44.57 -26.72
N PRO A 368 0.84 45.58 -25.85
CA PRO A 368 0.44 45.62 -24.44
C PRO A 368 -0.46 46.84 -24.08
N ALA A 369 -0.68 47.05 -22.77
CA ALA A 369 -0.75 48.34 -22.04
C ALA A 369 -1.67 48.18 -20.81
N ASN A 370 -1.16 48.27 -19.57
CA ASN A 370 -0.87 49.47 -18.78
C ASN A 370 -2.09 49.87 -17.92
N GLU A 371 -1.97 49.77 -16.59
CA GLU A 371 -2.12 50.90 -15.66
C GLU A 371 -2.10 50.44 -14.20
N ALA A 372 -1.06 50.89 -13.50
CA ALA A 372 -1.08 51.11 -12.06
C ALA A 372 -1.79 52.44 -11.77
N PRO A 373 -2.11 52.71 -10.49
CA PRO A 373 -1.63 53.98 -9.95
C PRO A 373 -0.99 53.87 -8.56
N GLU A 374 -0.06 54.80 -8.35
CA GLU A 374 0.63 55.13 -7.11
C GLU A 374 -0.23 55.96 -6.14
N LEU A 375 0.12 55.81 -4.86
CA LEU A 375 0.11 56.74 -3.73
C LEU A 375 -0.82 57.98 -3.71
N GLU A 376 -1.60 58.05 -2.62
CA GLU A 376 -1.77 59.30 -1.87
C GLU A 376 -1.30 59.13 -0.41
N THR A 377 -0.37 60.00 -0.04
CA THR A 377 0.05 60.34 1.32
C THR A 377 -0.89 61.39 1.93
N GLY A 378 -1.24 61.24 3.20
CA GLY A 378 -1.58 62.39 4.06
C GLY A 378 -2.59 62.11 5.17
N ALA A 379 -2.10 61.96 6.41
CA ALA A 379 -2.51 62.76 7.58
C ALA A 379 -2.09 62.05 8.89
N GLN A 380 -1.19 62.69 9.63
CA GLN A 380 -0.99 62.45 11.05
C GLN A 380 -2.23 62.92 11.81
N GLU A 381 -2.81 62.06 12.65
CA GLU A 381 -3.63 62.51 13.77
C GLU A 381 -3.25 61.84 15.09
N LYS A 382 -3.35 62.68 16.11
CA LYS A 382 -2.78 62.62 17.45
C LYS A 382 -3.13 61.36 18.26
N SER A 383 -2.15 60.99 19.08
CA SER A 383 -2.31 60.29 20.35
C SER A 383 -3.49 60.81 21.18
N THR A 384 -4.43 59.93 21.48
CA THR A 384 -5.21 59.95 22.72
C THR A 384 -5.39 58.51 23.21
N SER A 385 -4.85 58.22 24.39
CA SER A 385 -5.07 56.97 25.14
C SER A 385 -6.56 56.74 25.43
N PRO A 386 -7.09 55.51 25.32
CA PRO A 386 -8.42 55.21 25.84
C PRO A 386 -8.44 55.26 27.37
N PRO A 387 -9.56 55.63 28.03
CA PRO A 387 -9.71 55.54 29.48
C PRO A 387 -9.63 54.08 29.96
N PRO A 388 -9.30 53.83 31.25
CA PRO A 388 -9.33 52.48 31.82
C PRO A 388 -10.71 51.86 31.61
N ALA A 389 -10.76 50.71 30.93
CA ALA A 389 -11.99 49.96 30.72
C ALA A 389 -12.57 49.55 32.09
N GLU A 390 -13.87 49.84 32.30
CA GLU A 390 -14.65 49.23 33.36
C GLU A 390 -14.53 47.70 33.30
N PRO A 391 -14.48 47.00 34.44
CA PRO A 391 -14.45 45.54 34.45
C PRO A 391 -15.69 45.01 33.73
N ALA A 392 -15.46 44.27 32.65
CA ALA A 392 -16.50 43.64 31.87
C ALA A 392 -17.45 42.84 32.79
N PRO A 393 -18.77 42.86 32.53
CA PRO A 393 -19.73 42.08 33.30
C PRO A 393 -19.29 40.61 33.28
N THR A 394 -19.17 40.02 34.46
CA THR A 394 -18.85 38.60 34.61
C THR A 394 -19.85 37.79 33.78
N PRO A 395 -19.40 36.96 32.83
CA PRO A 395 -20.31 36.21 31.99
C PRO A 395 -21.19 35.29 32.84
N PRO A 396 -22.44 35.03 32.42
CA PRO A 396 -23.37 34.17 33.17
C PRO A 396 -22.74 32.78 33.40
N PRO A 397 -23.15 32.09 34.48
CA PRO A 397 -22.62 30.77 34.83
C PRO A 397 -22.73 29.82 33.63
N PHE A 398 -21.61 29.24 33.24
CA PHE A 398 -21.52 28.36 32.09
C PHE A 398 -22.24 27.04 32.38
N GLN A 399 -23.16 26.64 31.51
CA GLN A 399 -23.79 25.32 31.57
C GLN A 399 -22.93 24.31 30.83
N ASP A 400 -22.75 23.13 31.43
CA ASP A 400 -21.98 22.04 30.84
C ASP A 400 -22.46 21.73 29.41
N LYS A 401 -21.53 21.66 28.47
CA LYS A 401 -21.84 21.49 27.04
C LYS A 401 -21.00 20.36 26.44
N MET A 402 -21.69 19.41 25.79
CA MET A 402 -21.06 18.27 25.12
C MET A 402 -21.06 18.47 23.61
N PHE A 403 -19.94 18.14 22.98
CA PHE A 403 -19.71 18.20 21.54
C PHE A 403 -19.24 16.85 21.04
N THR A 404 -19.61 16.49 19.81
CA THR A 404 -19.22 15.21 19.21
C THR A 404 -18.53 15.46 17.88
N VAL A 405 -17.30 14.98 17.76
CA VAL A 405 -16.51 14.99 16.53
C VAL A 405 -16.47 13.59 15.96
N GLN A 406 -16.88 13.41 14.71
CA GLN A 406 -16.79 12.12 14.01
C GLN A 406 -15.50 12.01 13.20
N PHE A 407 -14.99 10.78 13.10
CA PHE A 407 -13.81 10.48 12.29
C PHE A 407 -14.19 9.57 11.11
N PRO A 408 -13.67 9.82 9.90
CA PRO A 408 -13.81 8.90 8.77
C PRO A 408 -13.18 7.52 9.06
N SER A 409 -13.64 6.49 8.35
CA SER A 409 -13.02 5.15 8.41
C SER A 409 -11.53 5.21 8.10
N ASP A 410 -10.71 4.51 8.89
CA ASP A 410 -9.24 4.45 8.79
C ASP A 410 -8.49 5.79 8.77
N SER A 411 -9.15 6.88 9.19
CA SER A 411 -8.54 8.20 9.33
C SER A 411 -8.37 8.60 10.80
N ASN A 412 -7.30 9.36 11.04
CA ASN A 412 -7.06 10.10 12.28
C ASN A 412 -7.09 11.62 12.03
N GLU A 413 -7.51 12.05 10.83
CA GLU A 413 -7.62 13.45 10.44
C GLU A 413 -9.05 13.96 10.68
N PHE A 414 -9.15 15.24 11.06
CA PHE A 414 -10.44 15.92 11.23
C PHE A 414 -11.11 16.17 9.87
N SER A 415 -12.44 16.04 9.81
CA SER A 415 -13.21 16.56 8.68
C SER A 415 -13.16 18.10 8.66
N PRO A 416 -13.41 18.76 7.51
CA PRO A 416 -13.52 20.22 7.45
C PRO A 416 -14.49 20.80 8.49
N ASP A 417 -15.67 20.19 8.65
CA ASP A 417 -16.69 20.60 9.62
C ASP A 417 -16.24 20.47 11.07
N ALA A 418 -15.34 19.50 11.36
CA ALA A 418 -14.80 19.31 12.69
C ALA A 418 -13.85 20.45 13.11
N TYR A 419 -13.17 21.12 12.18
CA TYR A 419 -12.34 22.28 12.50
C TYR A 419 -13.20 23.45 12.99
N THR A 420 -14.31 23.74 12.30
CA THR A 420 -15.24 24.80 12.72
C THR A 420 -15.79 24.56 14.13
N LEU A 421 -16.18 23.32 14.44
CA LEU A 421 -16.64 22.95 15.79
C LEU A 421 -15.55 23.11 16.86
N LEU A 422 -14.31 22.76 16.53
CA LEU A 422 -13.17 22.89 17.45
C LEU A 422 -12.83 24.35 17.70
N ASP A 423 -12.96 25.22 16.70
CA ASP A 423 -12.74 26.66 16.84
C ASP A 423 -13.81 27.28 17.75
N ASP A 424 -15.09 26.90 17.63
CA ASP A 424 -16.16 27.31 18.55
C ASP A 424 -15.87 26.90 20.02
N ILE A 425 -15.33 25.68 20.20
CA ILE A 425 -14.93 25.16 21.51
C ILE A 425 -13.77 25.99 22.09
N ILE A 426 -12.80 26.37 21.25
CA ILE A 426 -11.65 27.21 21.65
C ILE A 426 -12.14 28.58 22.11
N ASP A 427 -12.97 29.25 21.31
CA ASP A 427 -13.51 30.57 21.63
C ASP A 427 -14.27 30.55 22.95
N THR A 428 -15.09 29.52 23.16
CA THR A 428 -15.80 29.30 24.42
C THR A 428 -14.86 29.06 25.59
N ALA A 429 -13.86 28.18 25.45
CA ALA A 429 -12.94 27.83 26.52
C ALA A 429 -11.94 28.94 26.89
N LEU A 430 -11.63 29.84 25.94
CA LEU A 430 -10.86 31.07 26.18
C LEU A 430 -11.70 32.13 26.89
N GLY A 431 -13.00 32.25 26.56
CA GLY A 431 -13.94 33.16 27.23
C GLY A 431 -14.21 32.81 28.69
N TYR A 432 -14.07 31.52 29.07
CA TYR A 432 -14.29 31.03 30.43
C TYR A 432 -13.06 30.31 30.99
N GLN A 433 -12.22 31.01 31.76
CA GLN A 433 -10.94 30.47 32.26
C GLN A 433 -11.08 29.34 33.32
N GLY A 434 -12.28 29.10 33.85
CA GLY A 434 -12.55 28.09 34.87
C GLY A 434 -12.97 26.70 34.36
N LEU A 435 -13.20 26.52 33.05
CA LEU A 435 -13.75 25.26 32.53
C LEU A 435 -12.71 24.14 32.49
N GLU A 436 -13.14 22.95 32.89
CA GLU A 436 -12.45 21.68 32.65
C GLU A 436 -12.96 21.07 31.34
N ILE A 437 -12.05 20.50 30.55
CA ILE A 437 -12.35 19.92 29.24
C ILE A 437 -12.05 18.43 29.30
N LEU A 438 -13.09 17.62 29.16
CA LEU A 438 -13.01 16.16 29.16
C LEU A 438 -13.12 15.68 27.72
N ILE A 439 -12.09 15.00 27.23
CA ILE A 439 -12.05 14.48 25.85
C ILE A 439 -12.02 12.96 25.91
N THR A 440 -13.05 12.33 25.36
CA THR A 440 -13.21 10.88 25.38
C THR A 440 -13.32 10.33 23.97
N GLY A 441 -12.38 9.47 23.59
CA GLY A 441 -12.40 8.79 22.30
C GLY A 441 -13.11 7.45 22.37
N TYR A 442 -13.83 7.13 21.30
CA TYR A 442 -14.55 5.88 21.08
C TYR A 442 -14.17 5.26 19.72
N SER A 443 -14.35 3.96 19.60
CA SER A 443 -14.22 3.20 18.35
C SER A 443 -15.47 2.35 18.13
N ASP A 444 -15.58 1.76 16.95
CA ASP A 444 -16.49 0.63 16.77
C ASP A 444 -15.94 -0.64 17.45
N SER A 445 -16.75 -1.70 17.47
CA SER A 445 -16.40 -3.01 18.05
C SER A 445 -15.63 -3.93 17.11
N VAL A 446 -15.24 -3.49 15.91
CA VAL A 446 -14.54 -4.32 14.93
C VAL A 446 -13.05 -4.31 15.24
N GLY A 447 -12.41 -5.48 15.22
CA GLY A 447 -10.99 -5.63 15.50
C GLY A 447 -10.64 -5.85 16.98
N ASN A 448 -9.36 -5.68 17.32
CA ASN A 448 -8.86 -6.00 18.65
C ASN A 448 -9.22 -4.90 19.68
N ILE A 449 -9.83 -5.29 20.80
CA ILE A 449 -10.28 -4.37 21.87
C ILE A 449 -9.12 -3.51 22.41
N GLY A 450 -7.94 -4.11 22.63
CA GLY A 450 -6.76 -3.40 23.12
C GLY A 450 -6.23 -2.38 22.12
N TYR A 451 -6.19 -2.75 20.83
CA TYR A 451 -5.88 -1.84 19.73
C TYR A 451 -6.88 -0.69 19.64
N ASN A 452 -8.17 -0.99 19.71
CA ASN A 452 -9.27 -0.01 19.67
C ASN A 452 -9.21 0.98 20.83
N LYS A 453 -8.81 0.52 22.02
CA LYS A 453 -8.58 1.38 23.17
C LYS A 453 -7.38 2.32 22.97
N GLN A 454 -6.30 1.85 22.35
CA GLN A 454 -5.16 2.70 22.00
C GLN A 454 -5.51 3.71 20.91
N LEU A 455 -6.23 3.28 19.86
CA LEU A 455 -6.65 4.12 18.73
C LEU A 455 -7.61 5.22 19.18
N SER A 456 -8.61 4.89 19.99
CA SER A 456 -9.56 5.86 20.55
C SER A 456 -8.86 6.88 21.47
N LYS A 457 -7.93 6.43 22.32
CA LYS A 457 -7.10 7.34 23.14
C LYS A 457 -6.23 8.25 22.27
N PHE A 458 -5.66 7.72 21.19
CA PHE A 458 -4.84 8.48 20.26
C PHE A 458 -5.66 9.61 19.61
N ARG A 459 -6.86 9.31 19.09
CA ARG A 459 -7.77 10.32 18.50
C ARG A 459 -8.15 11.42 19.50
N ALA A 460 -8.46 11.06 20.74
CA ALA A 460 -8.73 12.03 21.81
C ALA A 460 -7.50 12.90 22.13
N THR A 461 -6.29 12.32 22.05
CA THR A 461 -5.02 13.04 22.21
C THR A 461 -4.75 14.02 21.08
N VAL A 462 -5.15 13.69 19.84
CA VAL A 462 -5.07 14.61 18.70
C VAL A 462 -5.95 15.85 18.92
N VAL A 463 -7.18 15.67 19.43
CA VAL A 463 -8.06 16.80 19.81
C VAL A 463 -7.41 17.65 20.91
N LYS A 464 -6.90 17.03 21.99
CA LYS A 464 -6.17 17.76 23.03
C LYS A 464 -5.02 18.59 22.44
N SER A 465 -4.24 18.00 21.56
CA SER A 465 -3.10 18.68 20.94
C SER A 465 -3.53 19.88 20.09
N TYR A 466 -4.66 19.77 19.40
CA TYR A 466 -5.25 20.88 18.64
C TYR A 466 -5.65 22.04 19.57
N LEU A 467 -6.40 21.76 20.65
CA LEU A 467 -6.84 22.79 21.61
C LEU A 467 -5.65 23.48 22.31
N VAL A 468 -4.64 22.72 22.72
CA VAL A 468 -3.41 23.27 23.32
C VAL A 468 -2.65 24.15 22.34
N GLY A 469 -2.58 23.74 21.07
CA GLY A 469 -1.96 24.54 20.00
C GLY A 469 -2.63 25.90 19.78
N HIS A 470 -3.89 26.05 20.18
CA HIS A 470 -4.68 27.29 20.08
C HIS A 470 -4.83 28.02 21.43
N GLY A 471 -3.98 27.72 22.41
CA GLY A 471 -3.84 28.52 23.63
C GLY A 471 -4.62 28.03 24.85
N ILE A 472 -5.27 26.86 24.80
CA ILE A 472 -5.89 26.26 25.98
C ILE A 472 -4.83 25.61 26.88
N ASP A 473 -4.85 25.92 28.19
CA ASP A 473 -3.93 25.33 29.17
C ASP A 473 -4.10 23.79 29.23
N PRO A 474 -3.05 22.99 28.96
CA PRO A 474 -3.10 21.52 29.02
C PRO A 474 -3.60 20.95 30.36
N LYS A 475 -3.44 21.68 31.47
CA LYS A 475 -3.91 21.28 32.81
C LYS A 475 -5.43 21.27 32.93
N ARG A 476 -6.12 21.98 32.05
CA ARG A 476 -7.59 22.01 31.97
C ARG A 476 -8.14 20.83 31.19
N ILE A 477 -7.29 20.00 30.56
CA ILE A 477 -7.73 18.98 29.60
C ILE A 477 -7.40 17.55 30.07
N LEU A 478 -8.42 16.75 30.29
CA LEU A 478 -8.35 15.32 30.59
C LEU A 478 -8.69 14.50 29.34
N VAL A 479 -7.93 13.42 29.11
CA VAL A 479 -8.08 12.57 27.91
C VAL A 479 -8.25 11.11 28.30
N SER A 480 -9.27 10.48 27.72
CA SER A 480 -9.58 9.06 27.91
C SER A 480 -9.84 8.36 26.57
N GLY A 481 -9.46 7.10 26.46
CA GLY A 481 -9.81 6.23 25.33
C GLY A 481 -10.62 5.03 25.83
N MET A 482 -11.84 4.90 25.32
CA MET A 482 -12.81 3.90 25.75
C MET A 482 -12.89 2.71 24.79
N GLY A 483 -12.27 2.80 23.60
CA GLY A 483 -12.41 1.77 22.57
C GLY A 483 -13.89 1.57 22.22
N PRO A 484 -14.38 0.32 22.14
CA PRO A 484 -15.77 0.04 21.78
C PRO A 484 -16.78 0.20 22.92
N ASP A 485 -16.34 0.59 24.11
CA ASP A 485 -17.22 0.74 25.28
C ASP A 485 -18.22 1.90 25.05
N ASN A 486 -19.45 1.76 25.56
CA ASN A 486 -20.54 2.75 25.42
C ASN A 486 -20.87 3.13 23.95
N PRO A 487 -21.32 2.16 23.13
CA PRO A 487 -21.79 2.44 21.78
C PRO A 487 -23.07 3.30 21.81
N ILE A 488 -23.18 4.24 20.88
CA ILE A 488 -24.37 5.09 20.69
C ILE A 488 -25.28 4.58 19.57
N ALA A 489 -24.78 3.65 18.76
CA ALA A 489 -25.53 2.97 17.70
C ALA A 489 -25.10 1.49 17.62
N THR A 490 -25.89 0.66 16.92
CA THR A 490 -25.52 -0.75 16.72
C THR A 490 -24.18 -0.86 15.97
N ASN A 491 -23.30 -1.77 16.41
CA ASN A 491 -22.08 -2.08 15.67
C ASN A 491 -22.33 -3.06 14.52
N ASP A 492 -23.55 -3.59 14.38
CA ASP A 492 -23.89 -4.59 13.37
C ASP A 492 -24.02 -3.96 11.98
N THR A 493 -24.33 -2.66 11.89
CA THR A 493 -24.48 -1.92 10.63
C THR A 493 -23.28 -1.00 10.36
N PRO A 494 -22.85 -0.82 9.09
CA PRO A 494 -21.81 0.15 8.73
C PRO A 494 -22.09 1.57 9.24
N GLU A 495 -23.35 2.00 9.16
CA GLU A 495 -23.81 3.31 9.60
C GLU A 495 -23.67 3.47 11.11
N GLY A 496 -24.08 2.46 11.89
CA GLY A 496 -23.94 2.49 13.34
C GLY A 496 -22.48 2.42 13.81
N ARG A 497 -21.62 1.67 13.09
CA ARG A 497 -20.17 1.69 13.34
C ARG A 497 -19.57 3.07 13.09
N GLN A 498 -19.99 3.78 12.04
CA GLN A 498 -19.54 5.15 11.77
C GLN A 498 -19.91 6.11 12.91
N LEU A 499 -21.11 5.98 13.47
CA LEU A 499 -21.53 6.77 14.64
C LEU A 499 -20.70 6.44 15.89
N ASN A 500 -20.27 5.19 16.06
CA ASN A 500 -19.43 4.80 17.19
C ASN A 500 -17.96 5.27 17.07
N ARG A 501 -17.48 5.58 15.86
CA ARG A 501 -16.16 6.19 15.61
C ARG A 501 -16.17 7.70 15.88
N ARG A 502 -16.18 8.07 17.15
CA ARG A 502 -16.33 9.47 17.60
C ARG A 502 -15.37 9.87 18.71
N VAL A 503 -15.18 11.17 18.88
CA VAL A 503 -14.61 11.78 20.09
C VAL A 503 -15.64 12.72 20.67
N GLU A 504 -15.93 12.55 21.95
CA GLU A 504 -16.80 13.43 22.72
C GLU A 504 -15.95 14.42 23.51
N ILE A 505 -16.35 15.70 23.49
CA ILE A 505 -15.67 16.79 24.19
C ILE A 505 -16.70 17.43 25.12
N LEU A 506 -16.49 17.35 26.41
CA LEU A 506 -17.35 17.95 27.42
C LEU A 506 -16.64 19.15 28.05
N LEU A 507 -17.23 20.33 27.90
CA LEU A 507 -16.86 21.53 28.64
C LEU A 507 -17.65 21.54 29.95
N LYS A 508 -16.93 21.47 31.08
CA LYS A 508 -17.52 21.35 32.41
C LYS A 508 -17.17 22.56 33.27
N SER A 509 -18.15 23.17 33.91
CA SER A 509 -17.89 24.19 34.94
C SER A 509 -17.34 23.54 36.20
N LYS A 510 -16.30 24.11 36.79
CA LYS A 510 -15.93 23.77 38.18
C LYS A 510 -17.09 24.22 39.08
N GLN A 511 -17.68 23.27 39.81
CA GLN A 511 -18.63 23.55 40.89
C GLN A 511 -17.91 24.14 42.10
#